data_AF-A0A355GLV5-F1
#
_entry.id   AF-A0A355GLV5-F1
#
_cell.length_a   1.000
_cell.length_b   1.000
_cell.length_c   1.000
_cell.angle_alpha   90.00
_cell.angle_beta   90.00
_cell.angle_gamma   90.00
#
_symmetry.space_group_name_H-M   'P 1'
#
loop_
_entity.id
_entity.type
_entity.pdbx_description
1 polymer ?
#
loop_
_entity_poly.entity_id
_entity_poly.type
_entity_poly.pdbx_seq_one_letter_code
_entity_poly.pdbx_strand_id
1 'polypeptide(L)'
;MSAALLDAKQVAAFQKDGFLIVDSLFSQEEVTLLGQIGRADLAMQQATFSRADGEGGSVKLNVENELHDDIYGAIASCRRVVDRMEALLGDEVYHYHHKMIQKEAKVGGAWAWHQDYGYWYNNGCLSPDMGSCMIAVDRATVENGCL
;
A
#
# COMPACT_ATOMS: atom_id res chain seq x y z
N MET A 1 17.31 1.23 24.85
CA MET A 1 17.35 1.92 23.55
C MET A 1 16.87 0.93 22.50
N SER A 2 15.71 1.17 21.89
CA SER A 2 15.28 0.36 20.75
C SER A 2 16.27 0.59 19.62
N ALA A 3 16.71 -0.46 18.93
CA ALA A 3 17.41 -0.27 17.67
C ALA A 3 16.52 0.56 16.73
N ALA A 4 17.12 1.48 15.97
CA ALA A 4 16.38 2.24 14.96
C ALA A 4 15.77 1.27 13.94
N LEU A 5 14.48 1.41 13.64
CA LEU A 5 13.74 0.54 12.73
C LEU A 5 14.21 0.63 11.27
N LEU A 6 14.82 1.77 10.93
CA LEU A 6 15.52 2.06 9.69
C LEU A 6 16.88 2.67 10.04
N ASP A 7 17.93 2.31 9.28
CA ASP A 7 19.22 2.96 9.41
C ASP A 7 19.30 4.24 8.56
N ALA A 8 20.32 5.07 8.81
CA ALA A 8 20.51 6.33 8.09
C ALA A 8 20.73 6.14 6.58
N LYS A 9 21.21 4.98 6.12
CA LYS A 9 21.40 4.70 4.70
C LYS A 9 20.05 4.42 4.04
N GLN A 10 19.15 3.69 4.71
CA GLN A 10 17.79 3.45 4.24
C GLN A 10 16.99 4.73 4.12
N VAL A 11 17.08 5.63 5.11
CA VAL A 11 16.43 6.95 5.04
C VAL A 11 17.00 7.78 3.89
N ALA A 12 18.33 7.82 3.73
CA ALA A 12 18.97 8.55 2.64
C ALA A 12 18.61 7.98 1.25
N ALA A 13 18.48 6.65 1.12
CA ALA A 13 18.05 6.00 -0.12
C ALA A 13 16.61 6.40 -0.48
N PHE A 14 15.69 6.37 0.49
CA PHE A 14 14.31 6.83 0.27
C PHE A 14 14.25 8.28 -0.21
N GLN A 15 14.99 9.20 0.45
CA GLN A 15 15.02 10.61 0.09
C GLN A 15 15.63 10.88 -1.29
N LYS A 16 16.55 10.02 -1.75
CA LYS A 16 17.20 10.15 -3.05
C LYS A 16 16.41 9.50 -4.18
N ASP A 17 15.96 8.26 -3.98
CA ASP A 17 15.41 7.40 -5.01
C ASP A 17 13.87 7.40 -5.03
N GLY A 18 13.24 7.94 -3.97
CA GLY A 18 11.78 8.07 -3.84
C GLY A 18 11.07 6.82 -3.32
N PHE A 19 11.81 5.74 -3.02
CA PHE A 19 11.27 4.51 -2.46
C PHE A 19 12.32 3.72 -1.64
N LEU A 20 11.85 2.75 -0.86
CA LEU A 20 12.65 1.79 -0.13
C LEU A 20 11.90 0.45 -0.07
N ILE A 21 12.62 -0.66 -0.17
CA ILE A 21 12.08 -2.01 0.05
C ILE A 21 12.50 -2.47 1.44
N VAL A 22 11.52 -2.96 2.22
CA VAL A 22 11.73 -3.55 3.55
C VAL A 22 11.30 -5.00 3.50
N ASP A 23 12.28 -5.90 3.48
CA ASP A 23 12.02 -7.34 3.51
C ASP A 23 11.48 -7.78 4.87
N SER A 24 10.59 -8.77 4.87
CA SER A 24 10.07 -9.41 6.09
C SER A 24 9.45 -8.43 7.11
N LEU A 25 8.80 -7.36 6.64
CA LEU A 25 8.06 -6.44 7.52
C LEU A 25 6.97 -7.18 8.32
N PHE A 26 6.31 -8.13 7.66
CA PHE A 26 5.39 -9.09 8.24
C PHE A 26 5.91 -10.50 8.04
N SER A 27 5.57 -11.40 8.98
CA SER A 27 5.87 -12.82 8.85
C SER A 27 5.07 -13.46 7.71
N GLN A 28 5.55 -14.59 7.20
CA GLN A 28 4.85 -15.34 6.17
C GLN A 28 3.44 -15.77 6.63
N GLU A 29 3.26 -16.07 7.91
CA GLU A 29 1.96 -16.42 8.50
C GLU A 29 0.98 -15.25 8.44
N GLU A 30 1.39 -14.07 8.90
CA GLU A 30 0.57 -12.85 8.84
C GLU A 30 0.14 -12.50 7.42
N VAL A 31 1.07 -12.56 6.46
CA VAL A 31 0.78 -12.27 5.04
C VAL A 31 -0.16 -13.33 4.45
N THR A 32 0.04 -14.60 4.79
CA THR A 32 -0.85 -15.69 4.33
C THR A 32 -2.27 -15.51 4.85
N LEU A 33 -2.42 -15.17 6.13
CA LEU A 33 -3.72 -14.91 6.76
C LEU A 33 -4.39 -13.68 6.12
N LEU A 34 -3.66 -12.58 5.92
CA LEU A 34 -4.17 -11.39 5.25
C LEU A 34 -4.70 -11.72 3.84
N GLY A 35 -3.96 -12.52 3.08
CA GLY A 35 -4.41 -12.96 1.76
C GLY A 35 -5.65 -13.87 1.81
N GLN A 36 -5.74 -14.76 2.79
CA GLN A 36 -6.93 -15.61 2.99
C GLN A 36 -8.16 -14.77 3.35
N ILE A 37 -8.02 -13.81 4.26
CA ILE A 37 -9.11 -12.91 4.67
C ILE A 37 -9.56 -12.08 3.47
N GLY A 38 -8.63 -11.42 2.77
CA GLY A 38 -8.97 -10.59 1.61
C GLY A 38 -9.70 -11.37 0.51
N ARG A 39 -9.31 -12.62 0.23
CA ARG A 39 -10.02 -13.47 -0.75
C ARG A 39 -11.39 -13.95 -0.28
N ALA A 40 -11.62 -14.05 1.02
CA ALA A 40 -12.89 -14.50 1.60
C ALA A 40 -13.86 -13.35 1.94
N ASP A 41 -13.39 -12.11 1.89
CA ASP A 41 -14.16 -10.93 2.28
C ASP A 41 -15.18 -10.52 1.21
N LEU A 42 -16.41 -11.00 1.39
CA LEU A 42 -17.54 -10.71 0.50
C LEU A 42 -17.92 -9.22 0.51
N ALA A 43 -17.76 -8.52 1.64
CA ALA A 43 -18.11 -7.11 1.74
C ALA A 43 -17.14 -6.26 0.91
N MET A 44 -15.83 -6.52 1.05
CA MET A 44 -14.81 -5.89 0.21
C MET A 44 -15.03 -6.23 -1.28
N GLN A 45 -15.36 -7.47 -1.62
CA GLN A 45 -15.66 -7.86 -3.01
C GLN A 45 -16.85 -7.11 -3.61
N GLN A 46 -17.89 -6.83 -2.80
CA GLN A 46 -19.04 -6.04 -3.22
C GLN A 46 -18.74 -4.55 -3.34
N ALA A 47 -17.87 -4.02 -2.47
CA ALA A 47 -17.42 -2.63 -2.50
C ALA A 47 -16.34 -2.37 -3.56
N THR A 48 -15.74 -3.42 -4.12
CA THR A 48 -14.71 -3.35 -5.14
C THR A 48 -15.30 -2.78 -6.43
N PHE A 49 -14.67 -1.74 -6.96
CA PHE A 49 -14.99 -1.22 -8.28
C PHE A 49 -13.88 -1.57 -9.28
N SER A 50 -14.27 -1.68 -10.55
CA SER A 50 -13.34 -1.94 -11.65
C SER A 50 -12.93 -0.61 -12.27
N ARG A 51 -11.62 -0.34 -12.31
CA ARG A 51 -11.05 0.76 -13.07
C ARG A 51 -10.45 0.22 -14.36
N ALA A 52 -10.86 0.78 -15.50
CA ALA A 52 -10.23 0.45 -16.78
C ALA A 52 -8.75 0.87 -16.75
N ASP A 53 -7.87 0.01 -17.24
CA ASP A 53 -6.43 0.28 -17.30
C ASP A 53 -6.02 1.17 -18.48
N GLY A 54 -6.90 1.39 -19.45
CA GLY A 54 -6.62 2.12 -20.70
C GLY A 54 -6.01 1.25 -21.81
N GLU A 55 -5.72 -0.02 -21.53
CA GLU A 55 -5.11 -1.00 -22.45
C GLU A 55 -6.05 -2.20 -22.75
N GLY A 56 -7.27 -2.19 -22.20
CA GLY A 56 -8.32 -3.18 -22.46
C GLY A 56 -8.56 -4.14 -21.30
N GLY A 57 -7.84 -4.01 -20.19
CA GLY A 57 -8.08 -4.71 -18.94
C GLY A 57 -8.78 -3.84 -17.89
N SER A 58 -8.99 -4.43 -16.72
CA SER A 58 -9.49 -3.71 -15.55
C SER A 58 -8.78 -4.15 -14.28
N VAL A 59 -8.61 -3.22 -13.36
CA VAL A 59 -8.07 -3.49 -12.03
C VAL A 59 -9.19 -3.35 -11.02
N LYS A 60 -9.36 -4.39 -10.22
CA LYS A 60 -10.26 -4.42 -9.08
C LYS A 60 -9.58 -3.77 -7.89
N LEU A 61 -10.22 -2.76 -7.34
CA LEU A 61 -9.70 -2.09 -6.16
C LEU A 61 -10.83 -1.71 -5.21
N ASN A 62 -10.51 -1.78 -3.92
CA ASN A 62 -11.27 -1.15 -2.86
C ASN A 62 -10.40 -0.05 -2.24
N VAL A 63 -11.00 1.11 -1.94
CA VAL A 63 -10.34 2.24 -1.25
C VAL A 63 -11.19 2.60 -0.04
N GLU A 64 -10.57 2.69 1.12
CA GLU A 64 -11.21 3.16 2.34
C GLU A 64 -10.40 4.30 2.95
N ASN A 65 -11.09 5.39 3.26
CA ASN A 65 -10.50 6.56 3.93
C ASN A 65 -10.57 6.43 5.46
N GLU A 66 -11.46 5.59 5.97
CA GLU A 66 -11.65 5.38 7.39
C GLU A 66 -10.93 4.12 7.86
N LEU A 67 -10.48 4.13 9.11
CA LEU A 67 -9.99 2.94 9.79
C LEU A 67 -11.14 2.26 10.52
N HIS A 68 -11.24 0.95 10.35
CA HIS A 68 -12.18 0.10 11.07
C HIS A 68 -11.43 -0.85 12.00
N ASP A 69 -12.13 -1.41 12.98
CA ASP A 69 -11.61 -2.45 13.87
C ASP A 69 -11.59 -3.80 13.15
N ASP A 70 -10.74 -3.90 12.13
CA ASP A 70 -10.53 -5.07 11.30
C ASP A 70 -9.05 -5.28 10.97
N ILE A 71 -8.75 -6.33 10.18
CA ILE A 71 -7.36 -6.66 9.84
C ILE A 71 -6.70 -5.58 8.98
N TYR A 72 -7.44 -4.87 8.12
CA TYR A 72 -6.89 -3.85 7.25
C TYR A 72 -6.52 -2.60 8.04
N GLY A 73 -7.42 -2.17 8.93
CA GLY A 73 -7.16 -1.11 9.89
C GLY A 73 -5.99 -1.44 10.81
N ALA A 74 -5.92 -2.67 11.32
CA ALA A 74 -4.81 -3.14 12.15
C ALA A 74 -3.46 -3.11 11.41
N ILE A 75 -3.42 -3.54 10.14
CA ILE A 75 -2.21 -3.50 9.32
C ILE A 75 -1.81 -2.05 9.01
N ALA A 76 -2.76 -1.22 8.56
CA ALA A 76 -2.52 0.17 8.15
C ALA A 76 -2.04 1.05 9.30
N SER A 77 -2.47 0.77 10.53
CA SER A 77 -2.10 1.54 11.73
C SER A 77 -1.03 0.88 12.60
N CYS A 78 -0.48 -0.27 12.21
CA CYS A 78 0.49 -0.95 13.07
C CYS A 78 1.81 -0.17 13.20
N ARG A 79 2.43 -0.25 14.37
CA ARG A 79 3.73 0.39 14.66
C ARG A 79 4.86 0.05 13.70
N ARG A 80 4.81 -1.14 13.08
CA ARG A 80 5.81 -1.52 12.07
C ARG A 80 5.77 -0.60 10.85
N VAL A 81 4.58 -0.12 10.48
CA VAL A 81 4.35 0.84 9.39
C VAL A 81 4.52 2.26 9.91
N VAL A 82 3.76 2.64 10.94
CA VAL A 82 3.72 4.02 11.47
C VAL A 82 5.11 4.52 11.84
N ASP A 83 5.81 3.83 12.76
CA ASP A 83 7.14 4.26 13.24
C ASP A 83 8.18 4.38 12.09
N ARG A 84 8.00 3.65 10.97
CA ARG A 84 8.86 3.78 9.78
C ARG A 84 8.48 4.97 8.91
N MET A 85 7.18 5.19 8.70
CA MET A 85 6.69 6.34 7.94
C MET A 85 7.07 7.65 8.64
N GLU A 86 6.95 7.72 9.97
CA GLU A 86 7.42 8.86 10.77
C GLU A 86 8.94 9.07 10.62
N ALA A 87 9.73 8.00 10.64
CA ALA A 87 11.17 8.09 10.43
C ALA A 87 11.56 8.57 9.01
N LEU A 88 10.75 8.22 7.99
CA LEU A 88 11.00 8.60 6.60
C LEU A 88 10.56 10.04 6.31
N LEU A 89 9.42 10.49 6.86
CA LEU A 89 8.85 11.82 6.66
C LEU A 89 9.39 12.85 7.66
N GLY A 90 9.90 12.40 8.81
CA GLY A 90 10.49 13.26 9.83
C GLY A 90 9.48 13.97 10.74
N ASP A 91 8.22 13.52 10.75
CA ASP A 91 7.14 14.05 11.59
C ASP A 91 6.12 12.95 11.93
N GLU A 92 5.15 13.25 12.81
CA GLU A 92 4.00 12.39 13.08
C GLU A 92 3.19 12.16 11.80
N VAL A 93 2.65 10.95 11.64
CA VAL A 93 1.86 10.58 10.46
C VAL A 93 0.44 10.19 10.84
N TYR A 94 -0.48 10.40 9.90
CA TYR A 94 -1.84 9.90 10.02
C TYR A 94 -2.22 9.08 8.78
N HIS A 95 -3.23 8.23 8.94
CA HIS A 95 -3.78 7.45 7.83
C HIS A 95 -4.65 8.35 6.94
N TYR A 96 -4.33 8.42 5.64
CA TYR A 96 -5.14 9.15 4.67
C TYR A 96 -6.16 8.24 3.97
N HIS A 97 -5.70 7.10 3.45
CA HIS A 97 -6.54 6.01 2.96
C HIS A 97 -5.71 4.74 2.84
N HIS A 98 -6.38 3.60 2.73
CA HIS A 98 -5.76 2.33 2.36
C HIS A 98 -6.53 1.68 1.21
N LYS A 99 -5.85 0.76 0.50
CA LYS A 99 -6.41 0.08 -0.67
C LYS A 99 -6.03 -1.38 -0.67
N MET A 100 -6.96 -2.23 -1.08
CA MET A 100 -6.65 -3.59 -1.52
C MET A 100 -6.71 -3.63 -3.05
N ILE A 101 -5.58 -3.88 -3.70
CA ILE A 101 -5.48 -3.98 -5.16
C ILE A 101 -5.45 -5.46 -5.53
N GLN A 102 -6.47 -5.92 -6.25
CA GLN A 102 -6.62 -7.31 -6.65
C GLN A 102 -6.37 -7.44 -8.16
N LYS A 103 -5.19 -7.96 -8.52
CA LYS A 103 -4.85 -8.30 -9.89
C LYS A 103 -5.16 -9.77 -10.15
N GLU A 104 -6.26 -10.02 -10.82
CA GLU A 104 -6.65 -11.36 -11.24
C GLU A 104 -5.66 -11.93 -12.27
N ALA A 105 -5.34 -13.21 -12.16
CA ALA A 105 -4.41 -13.85 -13.07
C ALA A 105 -4.88 -13.71 -14.54
N LYS A 106 -3.99 -13.26 -15.42
CA LYS A 106 -4.16 -13.11 -16.88
C LYS A 106 -5.15 -12.03 -17.34
N VAL A 107 -6.04 -11.54 -16.48
CA VAL A 107 -7.10 -10.57 -16.85
C VAL A 107 -7.01 -9.27 -16.07
N GLY A 108 -6.22 -9.21 -15.00
CA GLY A 108 -5.92 -7.98 -14.27
C GLY A 108 -5.22 -6.99 -15.18
N GLY A 109 -5.77 -5.78 -15.25
CA GLY A 109 -5.25 -4.71 -16.09
C GLY A 109 -3.91 -4.13 -15.61
N ALA A 110 -3.26 -3.40 -16.50
CA ALA A 110 -2.07 -2.63 -16.15
C ALA A 110 -2.45 -1.50 -15.17
N TRP A 111 -1.51 -1.13 -14.29
CA TRP A 111 -1.65 0.11 -13.52
C TRP A 111 -0.86 1.17 -14.27
N ALA A 112 -1.54 1.94 -15.12
CA ALA A 112 -0.90 2.91 -16.02
C ALA A 112 0.01 3.87 -15.25
N TRP A 113 1.08 4.33 -15.88
CA TRP A 113 1.99 5.32 -15.28
C TRP A 113 1.23 6.55 -14.80
N HIS A 114 1.37 6.89 -13.52
CA HIS A 114 0.79 8.08 -12.90
C HIS A 114 1.57 8.45 -11.63
N GLN A 115 1.26 9.63 -11.10
CA GLN A 115 1.66 10.05 -9.76
C GLN A 115 0.41 10.19 -8.91
N ASP A 116 0.42 9.59 -7.72
CA ASP A 116 -0.74 9.60 -6.83
C ASP A 116 -1.11 11.02 -6.36
N TYR A 117 -0.12 11.85 -6.03
CA TYR A 117 -0.35 13.21 -5.53
C TYR A 117 -1.17 14.08 -6.50
N GLY A 118 -1.05 13.88 -7.82
CA GLY A 118 -1.85 14.60 -8.80
C GLY A 118 -3.36 14.42 -8.59
N TYR A 119 -3.79 13.26 -8.11
CA TYR A 119 -5.18 13.02 -7.71
C TYR A 119 -5.50 13.66 -6.36
N TRP A 120 -4.59 13.56 -5.39
CA TRP A 120 -4.82 14.04 -4.02
C TRP A 120 -4.82 15.56 -3.89
N TYR A 121 -4.10 16.26 -4.76
CA TYR A 121 -4.20 17.71 -4.89
C TYR A 121 -5.65 18.15 -5.16
N ASN A 122 -6.37 17.42 -6.02
CA ASN A 122 -7.78 17.69 -6.29
C ASN A 122 -8.71 17.36 -5.12
N ASN A 123 -8.22 16.62 -4.11
CA ASN A 123 -8.91 16.34 -2.85
C ASN A 123 -8.53 17.34 -1.73
N GLY A 124 -7.78 18.40 -2.06
CA GLY A 124 -7.39 19.44 -1.10
C GLY A 124 -6.04 19.23 -0.40
N CYS A 125 -5.25 18.22 -0.78
CA CYS A 125 -3.89 18.04 -0.27
C CYS A 125 -2.94 19.10 -0.88
N LEU A 126 -2.66 20.16 -0.13
CA LEU A 126 -1.93 21.33 -0.63
C LEU A 126 -0.42 21.10 -0.83
N SER A 127 0.14 20.06 -0.21
CA SER A 127 1.55 19.66 -0.37
C SER A 127 1.67 18.14 -0.51
N PRO A 128 2.68 17.63 -1.25
CA PRO A 128 2.95 16.20 -1.37
C PRO A 128 3.73 15.65 -0.16
N ASP A 129 3.39 16.10 1.05
CA ASP A 129 4.07 15.69 2.28
C ASP A 129 3.42 14.41 2.84
N MET A 130 3.63 13.32 2.11
CA MET A 130 3.00 12.03 2.36
C MET A 130 3.74 10.91 1.64
N GLY A 131 3.49 9.67 2.05
CA GLY A 131 4.07 8.50 1.39
C GLY A 131 3.12 7.32 1.37
N SER A 132 3.38 6.38 0.47
CA SER A 132 2.63 5.13 0.35
C SER A 132 3.45 3.96 0.88
N CYS A 133 2.81 3.10 1.67
CA CYS A 133 3.38 1.81 2.09
C CYS A 133 2.64 0.69 1.36
N MET A 134 3.32 0.02 0.43
CA MET A 134 2.76 -1.15 -0.27
C MET A 134 3.19 -2.43 0.42
N ILE A 135 2.22 -3.25 0.82
CA ILE A 135 2.46 -4.58 1.40
C ILE A 135 2.15 -5.63 0.33
N ALA A 136 3.15 -6.42 -0.05
CA ALA A 136 2.98 -7.52 -0.98
C ALA A 136 2.23 -8.67 -0.28
N VAL A 137 0.93 -8.81 -0.55
CA VAL A 137 0.07 -9.89 -0.01
C VAL A 137 0.36 -11.21 -0.72
N ASP A 138 0.62 -11.15 -2.03
CA ASP A 138 1.15 -12.24 -2.82
C ASP A 138 2.59 -11.90 -3.26
N ARG A 139 3.35 -12.91 -3.69
CA ARG A 139 4.73 -12.71 -4.19
C ARG A 139 4.71 -11.73 -5.38
N ALA A 140 5.36 -10.57 -5.25
CA ALA A 140 5.49 -9.61 -6.34
C ALA A 140 6.63 -10.01 -7.28
N THR A 141 6.32 -10.39 -8.51
CA THR A 141 7.31 -10.77 -9.53
C THR A 141 7.06 -10.03 -10.84
N VAL A 142 8.06 -10.05 -11.73
CA VAL A 142 7.91 -9.44 -13.06
C VAL A 142 6.78 -10.12 -13.84
N GLU A 143 6.64 -11.44 -13.71
CA GLU A 143 5.64 -12.24 -14.43
C GLU A 143 4.20 -11.95 -14.00
N ASN A 144 3.97 -11.46 -12.77
CA ASN A 144 2.64 -11.06 -12.30
C ASN A 144 2.45 -9.54 -12.23
N GLY A 145 3.34 -8.77 -12.88
CA GLY A 145 3.22 -7.33 -13.03
C GLY A 145 3.39 -6.59 -11.72
N CYS A 146 4.48 -6.88 -11.00
CA CYS A 146 4.93 -6.06 -9.87
C CYS A 146 5.13 -4.59 -10.28
N LEU A 147 5.13 -3.71 -9.27
CA LEU A 147 5.54 -2.32 -9.43
C LEU A 147 7.03 -2.25 -9.85
#